data_AF-A0A6V8PKZ8-F1
#
_entry.id   AF-A0A6V8PKZ8-F1
#
_cell.length_a   1.000
_cell.length_b   1.000
_cell.length_c   1.000
_cell.angle_alpha   90.00
_cell.angle_beta   90.00
_cell.angle_gamma   90.00
#
_symmetry.space_group_name_H-M   'P 1'
#
loop_
_entity.id
_entity.type
_entity.pdbx_description
1 polymer ?
#
loop_
_entity_poly.entity_id
_entity_poly.type
_entity_poly.pdbx_seq_one_letter_code
_entity_poly.pdbx_strand_id
1 'polypeptide(L)'
;MKLKISQDPQKLLLFAITLVIYLVFALFKIGDFRLTGDEPHYLLVTHSLLFDGDIELTNNYANEDYKLFGRELPMEPHGIDNKAGKTYTYHMIGLSVLILPAYALGHRLLVVLFMGFLTALFSI
;
A
#
# COMPACT_ATOMS: atom_id res chain seq x y z
N MET A 1 -24.22 2.22 10.57
CA MET A 1 -23.49 3.49 10.39
C MET A 1 -23.61 3.90 8.93
N LYS A 2 -24.52 4.82 8.59
CA LYS A 2 -24.64 5.33 7.20
C LYS A 2 -23.60 6.42 7.03
N LEU A 3 -22.61 6.23 6.15
CA LEU A 3 -21.73 7.30 5.69
C LEU A 3 -22.62 8.37 5.03
N LYS A 4 -22.92 9.43 5.79
CA LYS A 4 -23.65 10.58 5.27
C LYS A 4 -22.63 11.44 4.54
N ILE A 5 -22.32 11.07 3.30
CA ILE A 5 -21.47 11.89 2.42
C ILE A 5 -22.11 13.28 2.40
N SER A 6 -21.33 14.29 2.79
CA SER A 6 -21.81 15.65 2.90
C SER A 6 -22.39 16.11 1.56
N GLN A 7 -23.65 16.54 1.56
CA GLN A 7 -24.29 17.13 0.38
C GLN A 7 -23.95 18.63 0.22
N ASP A 8 -23.05 19.14 1.06
CA ASP A 8 -22.56 20.51 0.98
C ASP A 8 -21.67 20.66 -0.28
N PRO A 9 -22.03 21.53 -1.24
CA PRO A 9 -21.28 21.71 -2.47
C PRO A 9 -19.84 22.19 -2.22
N GLN A 10 -19.57 22.91 -1.14
CA GLN A 10 -18.21 23.37 -0.82
C GLN A 10 -17.31 22.22 -0.42
N LYS A 11 -17.83 21.29 0.39
CA LYS A 11 -17.11 20.06 0.78
C LYS A 11 -16.89 19.15 -0.42
N LEU A 12 -17.91 18.98 -1.27
CA LEU A 12 -17.76 18.20 -2.51
C LEU A 12 -16.71 18.81 -3.44
N LEU A 13 -16.65 20.14 -3.54
CA LEU A 13 -15.63 20.84 -4.32
C LEU A 13 -14.23 20.61 -3.73
N LEU A 14 -14.07 20.71 -2.42
CA LEU A 14 -12.80 20.42 -1.75
C LEU A 14 -12.34 18.99 -2.00
N PHE A 15 -13.24 18.01 -1.81
CA PHE A 15 -12.97 16.61 -2.11
C PHE A 15 -12.50 16.41 -3.55
N ALA A 16 -13.24 16.98 -4.52
CA ALA A 16 -12.91 16.82 -5.94
C ALA A 16 -11.54 17.43 -6.29
N ILE A 17 -11.25 18.63 -5.78
CA ILE A 17 -9.96 19.29 -6.00
C ILE A 17 -8.82 18.46 -5.39
N THR A 18 -8.95 18.05 -4.12
CA THR A 18 -7.93 17.23 -3.45
C THR A 18 -7.72 15.91 -4.18
N LEU A 19 -8.80 15.22 -4.57
CA LEU A 19 -8.72 13.97 -5.31
C LEU A 19 -7.98 14.16 -6.64
N VAL A 20 -8.37 15.15 -7.44
CA VAL A 20 -7.72 15.41 -8.74
C VAL A 20 -6.23 15.71 -8.56
N ILE A 21 -5.86 16.53 -7.57
CA ILE A 21 -4.44 16.82 -7.28
C ILE A 21 -3.68 15.53 -6.97
N TYR A 22 -4.21 14.67 -6.08
CA TYR A 22 -3.54 13.41 -5.72
C TYR A 22 -3.48 12.42 -6.88
N LEU A 23 -4.55 12.28 -7.67
CA LEU A 23 -4.55 11.38 -8.83
C LEU A 23 -3.55 11.82 -9.90
N VAL A 24 -3.52 13.12 -10.21
CA VAL A 24 -2.55 13.70 -11.14
C VAL A 24 -1.15 13.46 -10.62
N PHE A 25 -0.86 13.85 -9.38
CA PHE A 25 0.47 13.67 -8.78
C PHE A 25 0.91 12.20 -8.78
N ALA A 26 0.03 11.27 -8.41
CA ALA A 26 0.29 9.84 -8.42
C ALA A 26 0.67 9.34 -9.82
N LEU A 27 -0.13 9.67 -10.84
CA LEU A 27 0.14 9.22 -12.22
C LEU A 27 1.45 9.77 -12.77
N PHE A 28 1.78 11.03 -12.46
CA PHE A 28 3.03 11.65 -12.93
C PHE A 28 4.27 11.16 -12.18
N LYS A 29 4.12 10.62 -10.96
CA LYS A 29 5.25 10.35 -10.08
C LYS A 29 5.45 8.91 -9.64
N ILE A 30 4.51 8.02 -9.94
CA ILE A 30 4.59 6.62 -9.52
C ILE A 30 5.84 5.89 -10.03
N GLY A 31 6.32 6.24 -11.24
CA GLY A 31 7.55 5.69 -11.81
C GLY A 31 8.82 6.31 -11.26
N ASP A 32 8.77 7.59 -10.84
CA ASP A 32 9.93 8.35 -10.36
C ASP A 32 10.24 8.09 -8.88
N PHE A 33 9.21 7.85 -8.05
CA PHE A 33 9.39 7.66 -6.62
C PHE A 33 9.90 6.25 -6.31
N ARG A 34 11.16 6.20 -5.89
CA ARG A 34 11.76 5.03 -5.25
C ARG A 34 10.96 4.70 -3.98
N LEU A 35 10.62 3.42 -3.80
CA LEU A 35 10.05 2.94 -2.54
C LEU A 35 11.07 3.08 -1.41
N THR A 36 10.74 3.91 -0.43
CA THR A 36 11.59 4.18 0.74
C THR A 36 10.78 4.02 2.03
N GLY A 37 11.47 3.97 3.17
CA GLY A 37 10.84 3.75 4.47
C GLY A 37 10.05 2.44 4.52
N ASP A 38 8.87 2.48 5.14
CA ASP A 38 8.04 1.31 5.42
C ASP A 38 7.14 0.88 4.25
N GLU A 39 6.89 1.74 3.26
CA GLU A 39 6.00 1.44 2.10
C GLU A 39 6.28 0.06 1.46
N PRO A 40 7.53 -0.31 1.10
CA PRO A 40 7.80 -1.60 0.47
C PRO A 40 7.51 -2.79 1.40
N HIS A 41 7.62 -2.61 2.73
CA HIS A 41 7.30 -3.66 3.70
C HIS A 41 5.80 -3.90 3.75
N TYR A 42 4.98 -2.84 3.75
CA TYR A 42 3.52 -2.99 3.68
C TYR A 42 3.06 -3.65 2.39
N LEU A 43 3.68 -3.32 1.25
CA LEU A 43 3.38 -3.97 -0.03
C LEU A 43 3.79 -5.43 -0.06
N LEU A 44 4.95 -5.80 0.51
CA LEU A 44 5.39 -7.19 0.58
C LEU A 44 4.47 -8.04 1.47
N VAL A 45 4.03 -7.51 2.62
CA VAL A 45 3.03 -8.17 3.46
C VAL A 45 1.69 -8.29 2.74
N THR A 46 1.28 -7.26 1.99
CA THR A 46 0.03 -7.32 1.20
C THR A 46 0.12 -8.38 0.10
N HIS A 47 1.30 -8.54 -0.50
CA HIS A 47 1.57 -9.58 -1.48
C HIS A 47 1.44 -10.97 -0.86
N SER A 48 2.12 -11.22 0.26
CA SER A 48 2.01 -12.48 1.01
C SER A 48 0.56 -12.76 1.43
N LEU A 49 -0.17 -11.78 1.96
CA LEU A 49 -1.59 -11.94 2.29
C LEU A 49 -2.47 -12.34 1.10
N LEU A 50 -2.17 -11.82 -0.09
CA LEU A 50 -2.94 -12.10 -1.31
C LEU A 50 -2.61 -13.47 -1.91
N PHE A 51 -1.32 -13.81 -1.99
CA PHE A 51 -0.84 -14.98 -2.73
C PHE A 51 -0.55 -16.20 -1.83
N ASP A 52 -0.06 -15.96 -0.62
CA ASP A 52 0.34 -16.99 0.35
C ASP A 52 -0.71 -17.16 1.47
N GLY A 53 -1.51 -16.13 1.74
CA GLY A 53 -2.57 -16.14 2.74
C GLY A 53 -2.07 -16.01 4.18
N ASP A 54 -0.83 -15.54 4.37
CA ASP A 54 -0.23 -15.36 5.70
C ASP A 54 0.57 -14.04 5.82
N ILE A 55 1.34 -13.91 6.89
CA ILE A 55 2.18 -12.74 7.21
C ILE A 55 3.66 -13.12 7.38
N GLU A 56 4.00 -14.33 6.94
CA GLU A 56 5.34 -14.88 6.92
C GLU A 56 5.98 -14.51 5.58
N LEU A 57 7.22 -14.05 5.60
CA LEU A 57 7.87 -13.38 4.48
C LEU A 57 9.15 -14.11 4.01
N THR A 58 9.51 -15.26 4.60
CA THR A 58 10.74 -15.96 4.24
C THR A 58 10.74 -16.37 2.78
N ASN A 59 9.62 -16.92 2.29
CA ASN A 59 9.47 -17.24 0.87
C ASN A 59 9.49 -15.98 0.01
N ASN A 60 8.83 -14.89 0.43
CA ASN A 60 8.80 -13.66 -0.38
C ASN A 60 10.16 -12.98 -0.49
N TYR A 61 10.97 -13.01 0.58
CA TYR A 61 12.36 -12.55 0.53
C TYR A 61 13.22 -13.46 -0.34
N ALA A 62 13.05 -14.78 -0.25
CA ALA A 62 13.80 -15.75 -1.05
C ALA A 62 13.46 -15.67 -2.55
N ASN A 63 12.19 -15.43 -2.88
CA ASN A 63 11.70 -15.26 -4.26
C ASN A 63 11.94 -13.86 -4.81
N GLU A 64 12.41 -12.94 -3.97
CA GLU A 64 12.60 -11.53 -4.30
C GLU A 64 11.32 -10.83 -4.78
N ASP A 65 10.16 -11.19 -4.23
CA ASP A 65 8.85 -10.64 -4.63
C ASP A 65 8.80 -9.11 -4.48
N TYR A 66 9.66 -8.55 -3.63
CA TYR A 66 9.86 -7.10 -3.49
C TYR A 66 10.30 -6.38 -4.78
N LYS A 67 10.85 -7.11 -5.75
CA LYS A 67 11.24 -6.56 -7.06
C LYS A 67 10.04 -6.14 -7.89
N LEU A 68 8.88 -6.77 -7.70
CA LEU A 68 7.63 -6.43 -8.41
C LEU A 68 7.20 -4.98 -8.21
N PHE A 69 7.64 -4.33 -7.12
CA PHE A 69 7.19 -2.99 -6.76
C PHE A 69 8.21 -1.90 -7.16
N GLY A 70 9.44 -2.26 -7.52
CA GLY A 70 10.45 -1.32 -8.03
C GLY A 70 11.74 -1.24 -7.23
N ARG A 71 12.41 -2.36 -6.93
CA ARG A 71 13.75 -2.35 -6.31
C ARG A 71 14.79 -3.16 -7.09
N GLU A 72 15.95 -2.53 -7.32
CA GLU A 72 17.21 -3.14 -7.78
C GLU A 72 18.14 -3.52 -6.62
N LEU A 73 17.86 -3.06 -5.39
CA LEU A 73 18.67 -3.34 -4.20
C LEU A 73 17.94 -4.31 -3.26
N PRO A 74 18.67 -5.27 -2.64
CA PRO A 74 18.05 -6.23 -1.73
C PRO A 74 17.41 -5.47 -0.58
N MET A 75 16.15 -5.78 -0.35
CA MET A 75 15.44 -5.31 0.83
C MET A 75 16.04 -6.00 2.04
N GLU A 76 16.72 -5.25 2.91
CA GLU A 76 17.13 -5.80 4.20
C GLU A 76 15.87 -6.39 4.86
N PRO A 77 15.89 -7.69 5.22
CA PRO A 77 14.77 -8.31 5.88
C PRO A 77 14.51 -7.58 7.20
N HIS A 78 13.42 -6.81 7.26
CA HIS A 78 12.95 -6.19 8.50
C HIS A 78 11.86 -7.08 9.08
N GLY A 79 12.24 -8.31 9.39
CA GLY A 79 11.35 -9.28 9.98
C GLY A 79 11.90 -9.85 11.28
N ILE A 80 10.98 -10.35 12.11
CA ILE A 80 11.35 -11.07 13.32
C ILE A 80 11.50 -12.54 12.94
N ASP A 81 12.72 -13.04 13.04
CA ASP A 81 12.99 -14.45 12.84
C ASP A 81 12.54 -15.24 14.07
N ASN A 82 11.76 -16.30 13.85
CA ASN A 82 11.46 -17.26 14.89
C ASN A 82 12.59 -18.29 15.02
N LYS A 83 12.54 -19.12 16.07
CA LYS A 83 13.53 -20.19 16.30
C LYS A 83 13.60 -21.25 15.18
N ALA A 84 12.63 -21.27 14.28
CA ALA A 84 12.56 -22.19 13.13
C ALA A 84 13.06 -21.54 11.82
N GLY A 85 13.57 -20.30 11.87
CA GLY A 85 14.10 -19.60 10.69
C GLY A 85 13.02 -18.98 9.79
N LYS A 86 11.77 -18.86 10.27
CA LYS A 86 10.72 -18.11 9.57
C LYS A 86 10.77 -16.64 9.95
N THR A 87 10.61 -15.78 8.98
CA THR A 87 10.70 -14.32 9.08
C THR A 87 9.30 -13.74 9.01
N TYR A 88 8.86 -13.06 10.05
CA TYR A 88 7.53 -12.43 10.08
C TYR A 88 7.64 -10.91 10.00
N THR A 89 6.61 -10.24 9.46
CA THR A 89 6.56 -8.78 9.45
C THR A 89 6.72 -8.16 10.85
N TYR A 90 7.58 -7.15 10.96
CA TYR A 90 7.66 -6.28 12.14
C TYR A 90 6.54 -5.21 12.17
N HIS A 91 6.00 -4.85 11.00
CA HIS A 91 5.00 -3.80 10.88
C HIS A 91 3.59 -4.31 11.20
N MET A 92 2.75 -3.39 11.70
CA MET A 92 1.33 -3.67 11.95
C MET A 92 0.61 -4.01 10.64
N ILE A 93 -0.18 -5.09 10.63
CA ILE A 93 -0.83 -5.60 9.42
C ILE A 93 -2.04 -4.78 8.96
N GLY A 94 -2.51 -3.83 9.78
CA GLY A 94 -3.75 -3.09 9.52
C GLY A 94 -3.74 -2.33 8.19
N LEU A 95 -2.62 -1.69 7.86
CA LEU A 95 -2.47 -1.00 6.58
C LEU A 95 -2.43 -1.98 5.40
N SER A 96 -1.70 -3.09 5.52
CA SER A 96 -1.62 -4.12 4.48
C SER A 96 -3.00 -4.72 4.16
N VAL A 97 -3.79 -5.02 5.18
CA VAL A 97 -5.17 -5.50 5.01
C VAL A 97 -6.06 -4.42 4.36
N LEU A 98 -5.90 -3.15 4.75
CA LEU A 98 -6.68 -2.04 4.19
C LEU A 98 -6.43 -1.85 2.68
N ILE A 99 -5.16 -1.97 2.24
CA ILE A 99 -4.79 -1.76 0.84
C ILE A 99 -4.94 -3.02 -0.04
N LEU A 100 -5.12 -4.20 0.58
CA LEU A 100 -5.28 -5.50 -0.09
C LEU A 100 -6.24 -5.49 -1.30
N PRO A 101 -7.49 -4.97 -1.22
CA PRO A 101 -8.39 -5.00 -2.38
C PRO A 101 -7.88 -4.13 -3.54
N ALA A 102 -7.25 -2.99 -3.25
CA ALA A 102 -6.66 -2.16 -4.30
C ALA A 102 -5.44 -2.83 -4.92
N TYR A 103 -4.60 -3.47 -4.09
CA TYR A 103 -3.44 -4.23 -4.54
C TYR A 103 -3.86 -5.41 -5.44
N ALA A 104 -4.90 -6.15 -5.07
CA ALA A 104 -5.38 -7.29 -5.87
C ALA A 104 -5.85 -6.87 -7.28
N LEU A 105 -6.38 -5.66 -7.44
CA LEU A 105 -6.92 -5.18 -8.71
C LEU A 105 -5.87 -4.58 -9.65
N GLY A 106 -4.76 -4.08 -9.13
CA GLY A 106 -3.78 -3.36 -9.95
C GLY A 106 -2.50 -2.97 -9.22
N HIS A 107 -2.12 -3.77 -8.24
CA HIS A 107 -0.87 -3.69 -7.48
C HIS A 107 -0.60 -2.27 -6.97
N ARG A 108 0.65 -1.82 -7.02
CA ARG A 108 1.10 -0.53 -6.48
C ARG A 108 0.33 0.66 -7.05
N LEU A 109 -0.02 0.65 -8.34
CA LEU A 109 -0.74 1.76 -8.96
C LEU A 109 -2.08 2.00 -8.29
N LEU A 110 -2.92 0.96 -8.19
CA LEU A 110 -4.22 1.13 -7.58
C LEU A 110 -4.12 1.36 -6.06
N VAL A 111 -3.08 0.85 -5.38
CA VAL A 111 -2.83 1.22 -3.98
C VAL A 111 -2.59 2.72 -3.82
N VAL A 112 -1.74 3.33 -4.65
CA VAL A 112 -1.46 4.78 -4.56
C VAL A 112 -2.72 5.60 -4.87
N LEU A 113 -3.48 5.23 -5.91
CA LEU A 113 -4.74 5.91 -6.24
C LEU A 113 -5.78 5.75 -5.12
N PHE A 114 -5.86 4.57 -4.51
CA PHE A 114 -6.74 4.29 -3.40
C PHE A 114 -6.38 5.12 -2.16
N MET A 115 -5.09 5.24 -1.83
CA MET A 115 -4.64 6.09 -0.73
C MET A 115 -4.91 7.58 -1.00
N GLY A 116 -4.74 8.04 -2.23
CA GLY A 116 -5.15 9.39 -2.65
C GLY A 116 -6.66 9.62 -2.47
N PHE A 117 -7.47 8.63 -2.83
CA PHE A 117 -8.91 8.66 -2.61
C PHE A 117 -9.29 8.73 -1.13
N LEU A 118 -8.69 7.88 -0.27
CA LEU A 118 -8.94 7.92 1.17
C LEU A 118 -8.55 9.27 1.76
N THR A 119 -7.41 9.84 1.35
CA THR A 119 -6.97 11.16 1.80
C THR A 119 -7.98 12.25 1.43
N ALA A 120 -8.48 12.24 0.19
CA ALA A 120 -9.52 13.17 -0.23
C ALA A 120 -10.83 12.94 0.56
N LEU A 121 -11.22 11.68 0.80
CA LEU A 121 -12.43 11.34 1.54
C LEU A 121 -12.38 11.84 3.00
N PHE A 122 -11.22 11.81 3.63
CA PHE A 122 -11.03 12.30 5.00
C PHE A 122 -10.83 13.82 5.11
N SER A 123 -10.72 14.55 3.99
CA SER A 123 -10.57 16.01 4.01
C SER A 123 -11.90 16.78 4.14
N ILE A 124 -13.06 16.09 4.14
CA ILE A 124 -14.41 16.68 4.13
C ILE A 124 -15.26 16.43 5.36
#